data_AF-A0AAU7DJK2-F1
#
_entry.id   AF-A0AAU7DJK2-F1
#
_cell.length_a   1.000
_cell.length_b   1.000
_cell.length_c   1.000
_cell.angle_alpha   90.00
_cell.angle_beta   90.00
_cell.angle_gamma   90.00
#
_symmetry.space_group_name_H-M   'P 1'
#
loop_
_entity.id
_entity.type
_entity.pdbx_description
1 polymer ?
#
loop_
_entity_poly.entity_id
_entity_poly.type
_entity_poly.pdbx_seq_one_letter_code
_entity_poly.pdbx_strand_id
1 'polypeptide(L)'
;MLPRALQPENFKAYPPEARTLVLAHMEVIRQLPITFLPSLLREVIEYDFKFPREREAIDKELSTIAALSPSKANEWFEPFQAISISPKLENLDWINSPAQFIEQQSAYLWSTHQLDAFRKAATDYGNRLQSAFPLQPLPIRRLGIAIIGQGVSTYDDPLFRNLRAHGTYFTQIKPQNGLNLLLAAAATRADAHPAPFGHWYVDGAAAAEHSPLLTSVSYQAMQPMRAALLKDIQSEIKRPGMGPEELRTYLARLNPSDLGAGGGGNAVLERFKLKILTEGSGTQIFATAFAQWTTREALRRAEPLTLLVRFAPRQRQRPMNEMLSNAGGDTEIDPVGSLVDADMGAYYHWINQQRLPGFDQSVFLVWFEGHNQALVIAPTLPRGTQSSSALDLGQLLTLALS
;
A
#
# COMPACT_ATOMS: atom_id res chain seq x y z
N MET A 1 29.56 10.37 11.01
CA MET A 1 29.42 11.81 10.66
C MET A 1 28.26 12.40 11.47
N LEU A 2 28.41 13.60 12.03
CA LEU A 2 27.33 14.26 12.79
C LEU A 2 26.41 15.07 11.87
N PRO A 3 25.10 15.20 12.16
CA PRO A 3 24.16 15.98 11.34
C PRO A 3 24.61 17.41 11.04
N ARG A 4 25.24 18.10 12.00
CA ARG A 4 25.75 19.47 11.81
C ARG A 4 26.85 19.60 10.75
N ALA A 5 27.51 18.49 10.40
CA ALA A 5 28.58 18.47 9.41
C ALA A 5 28.10 18.13 7.99
N LEU A 6 26.79 17.89 7.79
CA LEU A 6 26.22 17.59 6.49
C LEU A 6 26.53 18.67 5.46
N GLN A 7 26.87 18.27 4.25
CA GLN A 7 27.13 19.13 3.08
C GLN A 7 26.27 18.68 1.90
N PRO A 8 25.99 19.58 0.93
CA PRO A 8 25.22 19.25 -0.28
C PRO A 8 25.73 18.01 -1.03
N GLU A 9 27.04 17.78 -1.02
CA GLU A 9 27.74 16.68 -1.70
C GLU A 9 27.39 15.32 -1.10
N ASN A 10 27.00 15.27 0.18
CA ASN A 10 26.61 14.02 0.83
C ASN A 10 25.33 13.42 0.23
N PHE A 11 24.52 14.23 -0.46
CA PHE A 11 23.26 13.82 -1.07
C PHE A 11 23.37 13.62 -2.58
N LYS A 12 24.58 13.51 -3.13
CA LYS A 12 24.80 13.35 -4.58
C LYS A 12 24.13 12.09 -5.15
N ALA A 13 24.03 11.02 -4.35
CA ALA A 13 23.42 9.76 -4.75
C ALA A 13 21.88 9.75 -4.65
N TYR A 14 21.28 10.81 -4.09
CA TYR A 14 19.83 10.88 -3.96
C TYR A 14 19.18 11.11 -5.33
N PRO A 15 17.97 10.58 -5.56
CA PRO A 15 17.17 10.94 -6.72
C PRO A 15 16.96 12.46 -6.86
N PRO A 16 16.72 13.00 -8.06
CA PRO A 16 16.73 14.44 -8.31
C PRO A 16 15.77 15.26 -7.44
N GLU A 17 14.51 14.83 -7.27
CA GLU A 17 13.54 15.57 -6.46
C GLU A 17 13.86 15.43 -4.96
N ALA A 18 14.19 14.23 -4.50
CA ALA A 18 14.65 13.96 -3.14
C ALA A 18 15.85 14.84 -2.75
N ARG A 19 16.85 14.93 -3.65
CA ARG A 19 18.02 15.78 -3.45
C ARG A 19 17.61 17.25 -3.34
N THR A 20 16.76 17.72 -4.25
CA THR A 20 16.28 19.11 -4.24
C THR A 20 15.58 19.44 -2.92
N LEU A 21 14.71 18.55 -2.44
CA LEU A 21 14.00 18.69 -1.17
C LEU A 21 14.97 18.77 0.02
N VAL A 22 15.93 17.85 0.11
CA VAL A 22 16.94 17.88 1.20
C VAL A 22 17.75 19.17 1.18
N LEU A 23 18.19 19.63 0.01
CA LEU A 23 18.98 20.85 -0.09
C LEU A 23 18.17 22.08 0.32
N ALA A 24 16.88 22.14 -0.01
CA ALA A 24 15.99 23.22 0.41
C ALA A 24 15.77 23.26 1.94
N HIS A 25 15.85 22.12 2.62
CA HIS A 25 15.65 21.99 4.07
C HIS A 25 16.94 21.66 4.85
N MET A 26 18.13 21.89 4.26
CA MET A 26 19.42 21.50 4.82
C MET A 26 19.65 22.02 6.25
N GLU A 27 19.32 23.29 6.50
CA GLU A 27 19.51 23.92 7.81
C GLU A 27 18.67 23.27 8.90
N VAL A 28 17.45 22.85 8.56
CA VAL A 28 16.57 22.12 9.47
C VAL A 28 17.14 20.74 9.74
N ILE A 29 17.53 20.03 8.68
CA ILE A 29 18.09 18.68 8.75
C ILE A 29 19.35 18.63 9.63
N ARG A 30 20.23 19.64 9.53
CA ARG A 30 21.46 19.76 10.35
C ARG A 30 21.19 19.88 11.85
N GLN A 31 19.99 20.30 12.24
CA GLN A 31 19.59 20.50 13.65
C GLN A 31 18.91 19.27 14.26
N LEU A 32 18.50 18.29 13.43
CA LEU A 32 17.81 17.10 13.90
C LEU A 32 18.76 16.12 14.59
N PRO A 33 18.30 15.39 15.62
CA PRO A 33 19.12 14.38 16.28
C PRO A 33 19.32 13.18 15.36
N ILE A 34 20.52 12.60 15.40
CA ILE A 34 20.88 11.40 14.63
C ILE A 34 20.04 10.16 15.00
N THR A 35 19.41 10.16 16.16
CA THR A 35 18.48 9.11 16.56
C THR A 35 17.16 9.17 15.79
N PHE A 36 16.79 10.32 15.24
CA PHE A 36 15.58 10.55 14.44
C PHE A 36 15.89 10.61 12.94
N LEU A 37 16.91 11.39 12.57
CA LEU A 37 17.17 11.82 11.19
C LEU A 37 17.24 10.67 10.16
N PRO A 38 17.86 9.51 10.42
CA PRO A 38 17.87 8.41 9.46
C PRO A 38 16.47 7.86 9.13
N SER A 39 15.52 7.91 10.07
CA SER A 39 14.12 7.54 9.80
C SER A 39 13.47 8.48 8.79
N LEU A 40 13.70 9.79 8.94
CA LEU A 40 13.24 10.79 7.97
C LEU A 40 13.93 10.62 6.61
N LEU A 41 15.26 10.43 6.60
CA LEU A 41 16.02 10.26 5.35
C LEU A 41 15.64 8.97 4.60
N ARG A 42 15.24 7.90 5.30
CA ARG A 42 14.69 6.70 4.66
C ARG A 42 13.43 7.02 3.85
N GLU A 43 12.58 7.92 4.32
CA GLU A 43 11.42 8.34 3.57
C GLU A 43 11.80 9.30 2.44
N VAL A 44 12.70 10.27 2.71
CA VAL A 44 13.11 11.28 1.72
C VAL A 44 13.87 10.67 0.54
N ILE A 45 14.74 9.68 0.75
CA ILE A 45 15.50 9.07 -0.35
C ILE A 45 14.61 8.38 -1.40
N GLU A 46 13.38 8.01 -1.04
CA GLU A 46 12.38 7.41 -1.93
C GLU A 46 11.39 8.44 -2.51
N TYR A 47 11.60 9.75 -2.28
CA TYR A 47 10.63 10.81 -2.61
C TYR A 47 10.16 10.79 -4.07
N ASP A 48 11.08 10.64 -5.03
CA ASP A 48 10.78 10.58 -6.47
C ASP A 48 9.84 9.40 -6.82
N PHE A 49 9.77 8.38 -5.97
CA PHE A 49 8.93 7.19 -6.18
C PHE A 49 7.72 7.11 -5.25
N LYS A 50 7.50 8.14 -4.43
CA LYS A 50 6.34 8.25 -3.54
C LYS A 50 5.11 8.77 -4.28
N PHE A 51 3.94 8.31 -3.87
CA PHE A 51 2.68 8.88 -4.37
C PHE A 51 2.54 10.34 -3.91
N PRO A 52 1.74 11.17 -4.62
CA PRO A 52 1.54 12.57 -4.25
C PRO A 52 1.18 12.77 -2.78
N ARG A 53 0.32 11.91 -2.23
CA ARG A 53 -0.08 11.97 -0.82
C ARG A 53 1.07 11.72 0.16
N GLU A 54 1.96 10.78 -0.16
CA GLU A 54 3.16 10.50 0.63
C GLU A 54 4.17 11.66 0.53
N ARG A 55 4.35 12.24 -0.66
CA ARG A 55 5.21 13.42 -0.88
C ARG A 55 4.72 14.63 -0.09
N GLU A 56 3.42 14.93 -0.18
CA GLU A 56 2.80 16.00 0.59
C GLU A 56 3.00 15.83 2.10
N ALA A 57 2.95 14.60 2.61
CA ALA A 57 3.17 14.33 4.03
C ALA A 57 4.60 14.69 4.45
N ILE A 58 5.60 14.35 3.61
CA ILE A 58 7.01 14.70 3.85
C ILE A 58 7.22 16.21 3.75
N ASP A 59 6.68 16.85 2.72
CA ASP A 59 6.82 18.30 2.52
C ASP A 59 6.22 19.07 3.69
N LYS A 60 5.04 18.64 4.16
CA LYS A 60 4.37 19.17 5.33
C LYS A 60 5.20 18.95 6.59
N GLU A 61 5.73 17.75 6.81
CA GLU A 61 6.60 17.44 7.95
C GLU A 61 7.83 18.35 8.00
N LEU A 62 8.58 18.44 6.90
CA LEU A 62 9.75 19.31 6.80
C LEU A 62 9.40 20.78 7.00
N SER A 63 8.29 21.26 6.43
CA SER A 63 7.83 22.63 6.60
C SER A 63 7.40 22.94 8.03
N THR A 64 6.74 22.00 8.71
CA THR A 64 6.36 22.15 10.12
C THR A 64 7.58 22.23 11.00
N ILE A 65 8.57 21.34 10.82
CA ILE A 65 9.81 21.39 11.59
C ILE A 65 10.52 22.73 11.34
N ALA A 66 10.59 23.19 10.08
CA ALA A 66 11.20 24.47 9.72
C ALA A 66 10.54 25.68 10.40
N ALA A 67 9.22 25.60 10.64
CA ALA A 67 8.45 26.67 11.26
C ALA A 67 8.49 26.64 12.80
N LEU A 68 9.07 25.62 13.43
CA LEU A 68 9.16 25.55 14.90
C LEU A 68 10.10 26.64 15.43
N SER A 69 9.64 27.37 16.46
CA SER A 69 10.55 28.18 17.28
C SER A 69 11.60 27.29 17.96
N PRO A 70 12.81 27.80 18.30
CA PRO A 70 13.86 27.01 18.94
C PRO A 70 13.41 26.27 20.23
N SER A 71 12.55 26.90 21.04
CA SER A 71 12.01 26.28 22.26
C SER A 71 11.10 25.09 21.92
N LYS A 72 10.26 25.23 20.90
CA LYS A 72 9.39 24.14 20.42
C LYS A 72 10.16 23.03 19.73
N ALA A 73 11.18 23.37 18.93
CA ALA A 73 12.06 22.36 18.34
C ALA A 73 12.76 21.54 19.44
N ASN A 74 13.28 22.18 20.48
CA ASN A 74 13.84 21.48 21.64
C ASN A 74 12.79 20.59 22.32
N GLU A 75 11.58 21.09 22.58
CA GLU A 75 10.49 20.28 23.16
C GLU A 75 10.14 19.04 22.30
N TRP A 76 10.23 19.16 20.98
CA TRP A 76 9.91 18.08 20.05
C TRP A 76 11.00 17.02 19.99
N PHE A 77 12.27 17.44 20.02
CA PHE A 77 13.40 16.57 19.73
C PHE A 77 14.28 16.20 20.94
N GLU A 78 14.10 16.83 22.10
CA GLU A 78 14.83 16.48 23.33
C GLU A 78 14.68 14.99 23.71
N PRO A 79 13.49 14.36 23.64
CA PRO A 79 13.36 12.94 23.96
C PRO A 79 14.18 12.04 23.03
N PHE A 80 14.41 12.46 21.78
CA PHE A 80 15.28 11.73 20.86
C PHE A 80 16.77 12.00 21.15
N GLN A 81 17.13 13.20 21.59
CA GLN A 81 18.50 13.55 21.98
C GLN A 81 18.94 12.83 23.26
N ALA A 82 18.01 12.53 24.17
CA ALA A 82 18.26 11.79 25.40
C ALA A 82 18.61 10.30 25.15
N ILE A 83 18.34 9.79 23.95
CA ILE A 83 18.62 8.41 23.57
C ILE A 83 20.09 8.29 23.17
N SER A 84 20.81 7.42 23.87
CA SER A 84 22.20 7.12 23.55
C SER A 84 22.31 6.26 22.29
N ILE A 85 23.43 6.39 21.59
CA ILE A 85 23.77 5.63 20.39
C ILE A 85 25.17 5.04 20.54
N SER A 86 25.43 3.90 19.90
CA SER A 86 26.77 3.33 19.90
C SER A 86 27.71 4.11 18.95
N PRO A 87 29.02 4.15 19.24
CA PRO A 87 30.02 4.70 18.30
C PRO A 87 30.00 4.01 16.94
N LYS A 88 29.60 2.73 16.88
CA LYS A 88 29.43 2.02 15.61
C LYS A 88 28.33 2.66 14.75
N LEU A 89 27.19 2.98 15.36
CA LEU A 89 26.07 3.63 14.65
C LEU A 89 26.45 5.03 14.15
N GLU A 90 27.18 5.82 14.94
CA GLU A 90 27.64 7.17 14.53
C GLU A 90 28.55 7.17 13.29
N ASN A 91 29.25 6.05 13.07
CA ASN A 91 30.17 5.85 11.96
C ASN A 91 29.54 5.15 10.75
N LEU A 92 28.28 4.71 10.84
CA LEU A 92 27.57 4.19 9.67
C LEU A 92 27.29 5.30 8.67
N ASP A 93 27.22 4.94 7.39
CA ASP A 93 26.69 5.80 6.34
C ASP A 93 25.16 5.88 6.42
N TRP A 94 24.67 6.54 7.46
CA TRP A 94 23.25 6.75 7.69
C TRP A 94 22.60 7.70 6.66
N ILE A 95 23.40 8.37 5.84
CA ILE A 95 22.93 9.28 4.78
C ILE A 95 22.52 8.47 3.55
N ASN A 96 23.38 7.57 3.07
CA ASN A 96 23.09 6.77 1.87
C ASN A 96 22.53 5.38 2.20
N SER A 97 22.60 4.94 3.46
CA SER A 97 22.03 3.67 3.93
C SER A 97 21.17 3.85 5.20
N PRO A 98 20.17 4.75 5.19
CA PRO A 98 19.35 5.04 6.37
C PRO A 98 18.60 3.80 6.90
N ALA A 99 18.13 2.91 6.01
CA ALA A 99 17.44 1.68 6.40
C ALA A 99 18.34 0.75 7.25
N GLN A 100 19.61 0.62 6.86
CA GLN A 100 20.58 -0.20 7.60
C GLN A 100 20.88 0.40 8.99
N PHE A 101 20.95 1.73 9.08
CA PHE A 101 21.08 2.40 10.36
C PHE A 101 19.88 2.10 11.28
N ILE A 102 18.66 2.23 10.77
CA ILE A 102 17.43 2.02 11.57
C ILE A 102 17.35 0.57 12.09
N GLU A 103 17.73 -0.41 11.27
CA GLU A 103 17.78 -1.81 11.68
C GLU A 103 18.76 -2.02 12.85
N GLN A 104 20.01 -1.52 12.70
CA GLN A 104 21.02 -1.64 13.75
C GLN A 104 20.68 -0.80 14.98
N GLN A 105 20.06 0.37 14.81
CA GLN A 105 19.57 1.20 15.90
C GLN A 105 18.50 0.45 16.70
N SER A 106 17.54 -0.20 16.03
CA SER A 106 16.49 -0.97 16.69
C SER A 106 17.08 -2.10 17.56
N ALA A 107 18.07 -2.84 17.03
CA ALA A 107 18.78 -3.88 17.80
C ALA A 107 19.53 -3.29 19.00
N TYR A 108 20.21 -2.16 18.81
CA TYR A 108 20.92 -1.47 19.89
C TYR A 108 19.95 -1.02 21.00
N LEU A 109 18.88 -0.31 20.65
CA LEU A 109 17.88 0.18 21.60
C LEU A 109 17.24 -0.95 22.41
N TRP A 110 17.04 -2.11 21.81
CA TRP A 110 16.55 -3.29 22.51
C TRP A 110 17.58 -3.81 23.53
N SER A 111 18.85 -3.97 23.11
CA SER A 111 19.94 -4.43 23.99
C SER A 111 20.24 -3.50 25.16
N THR A 112 19.97 -2.20 25.02
CA THR A 112 20.20 -1.19 26.06
C THR A 112 18.92 -0.76 26.78
N HIS A 113 17.79 -1.45 26.56
CA HIS A 113 16.50 -1.12 27.18
C HIS A 113 15.99 0.33 26.93
N GLN A 114 16.36 0.93 25.79
CA GLN A 114 15.94 2.28 25.40
C GLN A 114 14.76 2.29 24.40
N LEU A 115 14.29 1.11 23.99
CA LEU A 115 13.26 0.96 22.95
C LEU A 115 11.92 1.61 23.35
N ASP A 116 11.52 1.51 24.61
CA ASP A 116 10.25 2.11 25.07
C ASP A 116 10.31 3.64 25.11
N ALA A 117 11.45 4.21 25.51
CA ALA A 117 11.68 5.64 25.44
C ALA A 117 11.63 6.15 23.99
N PHE A 118 12.27 5.44 23.06
CA PHE A 118 12.20 5.74 21.62
C PHE A 118 10.77 5.67 21.09
N ARG A 119 10.03 4.61 21.39
CA ARG A 119 8.64 4.44 20.96
C ARG A 119 7.74 5.55 21.49
N LYS A 120 7.93 5.94 22.75
CA LYS A 120 7.20 7.06 23.34
C LYS A 120 7.51 8.37 22.61
N ALA A 121 8.80 8.68 22.40
CA ALA A 121 9.21 9.86 21.66
C ALA A 121 8.62 9.91 20.24
N ALA A 122 8.67 8.79 19.51
CA ALA A 122 8.09 8.66 18.17
C ALA A 122 6.56 8.83 18.16
N THR A 123 5.86 8.26 19.14
CA THR A 123 4.40 8.40 19.28
C THR A 123 4.01 9.85 19.59
N ASP A 124 4.69 10.48 20.53
CA ASP A 124 4.43 11.88 20.90
C ASP A 124 4.72 12.83 19.73
N TYR A 125 5.82 12.59 19.00
CA TYR A 125 6.14 13.31 17.76
C TYR A 125 5.04 13.16 16.71
N GLY A 126 4.60 11.94 16.41
CA GLY A 126 3.52 11.68 15.45
C GLY A 126 2.22 12.37 15.83
N ASN A 127 1.84 12.35 17.11
CA ASN A 127 0.64 13.04 17.62
C ASN A 127 0.73 14.56 17.45
N ARG A 128 1.89 15.14 17.74
CA ARG A 128 2.16 16.58 17.57
C ARG A 128 2.10 16.97 16.09
N LEU A 129 2.71 16.16 15.22
CA LEU A 129 2.70 16.37 13.78
C LEU A 129 1.27 16.29 13.22
N GLN A 130 0.50 15.28 13.62
CA GLN A 130 -0.90 15.16 13.23
C GLN A 130 -1.75 16.34 13.71
N SER A 131 -1.51 16.82 14.94
CA SER A 131 -2.23 17.97 15.50
C SER A 131 -1.90 19.28 14.78
N ALA A 132 -0.72 19.37 14.15
CA ALA A 132 -0.33 20.53 13.34
C ALA A 132 -1.04 20.57 11.97
N PHE A 133 -1.69 19.48 11.54
CA PHE A 133 -2.38 19.39 10.26
C PHE A 133 -3.87 19.11 10.43
N PRO A 134 -4.75 20.11 10.24
CA PRO A 134 -6.18 19.83 10.16
C PRO A 134 -6.45 18.90 8.97
N LEU A 135 -7.33 17.92 9.18
CA LEU A 135 -7.77 17.01 8.12
C LEU A 135 -8.41 17.84 7.00
N GLN A 136 -7.85 17.75 5.80
CA GLN A 136 -8.46 18.37 4.63
C GLN A 136 -9.74 17.61 4.26
N PRO A 137 -10.84 18.32 3.96
CA PRO A 137 -12.06 17.67 3.51
C PRO A 137 -11.80 16.97 2.19
N LEU A 138 -12.35 15.76 2.04
CA LEU A 138 -12.27 15.03 0.78
C LEU A 138 -13.19 15.69 -0.26
N PRO A 139 -12.78 15.73 -1.54
CA PRO A 139 -13.62 16.27 -2.61
C PRO A 139 -14.89 15.43 -2.85
N ILE A 140 -14.83 14.14 -2.50
CA ILE A 140 -15.97 13.22 -2.54
C ILE A 140 -15.77 12.08 -1.53
N ARG A 141 -16.87 11.48 -1.08
CA ARG A 141 -16.88 10.25 -0.26
C ARG A 141 -16.03 9.16 -0.93
N ARG A 142 -15.20 8.44 -0.17
CA ARG A 142 -14.42 7.32 -0.72
C ARG A 142 -15.33 6.15 -1.08
N LEU A 143 -15.02 5.48 -2.18
CA LEU A 143 -15.73 4.29 -2.66
C LEU A 143 -14.77 3.11 -2.78
N GLY A 144 -14.95 2.09 -1.95
CA GLY A 144 -14.28 0.80 -2.09
C GLY A 144 -15.22 -0.21 -2.74
N ILE A 145 -14.74 -0.98 -3.71
CA ILE A 145 -15.48 -2.04 -4.39
C ILE A 145 -14.64 -3.31 -4.37
N ALA A 146 -15.20 -4.42 -3.91
CA ALA A 146 -14.60 -5.74 -3.99
C ALA A 146 -15.49 -6.69 -4.80
N ILE A 147 -14.93 -7.31 -5.84
CA ILE A 147 -15.60 -8.32 -6.66
C ILE A 147 -14.92 -9.65 -6.37
N ILE A 148 -15.70 -10.65 -5.91
CA ILE A 148 -15.18 -11.95 -5.47
C ILE A 148 -15.87 -13.09 -6.21
N GLY A 149 -15.23 -14.27 -6.25
CA GLY A 149 -15.88 -15.49 -6.74
C GLY A 149 -15.88 -15.68 -8.26
N GLN A 150 -14.99 -14.99 -8.97
CA GLN A 150 -14.77 -15.24 -10.39
C GLN A 150 -14.57 -16.75 -10.66
N GLY A 151 -15.36 -17.32 -11.57
CA GLY A 151 -15.25 -18.73 -11.96
C GLY A 151 -15.88 -19.74 -10.99
N VAL A 152 -16.56 -19.29 -9.93
CA VAL A 152 -17.39 -20.16 -9.09
C VAL A 152 -18.78 -20.29 -9.72
N SER A 153 -19.30 -21.51 -9.85
CA SER A 153 -20.65 -21.76 -10.41
C SER A 153 -21.74 -21.85 -9.35
N THR A 154 -21.40 -22.40 -8.19
CA THR A 154 -22.30 -22.67 -7.07
C THR A 154 -21.52 -22.59 -5.76
N TYR A 155 -22.11 -22.00 -4.74
CA TYR A 155 -21.54 -21.91 -3.39
C TYR A 155 -22.65 -21.80 -2.35
N ASP A 156 -22.74 -22.77 -1.46
CA ASP A 156 -23.86 -22.89 -0.52
C ASP A 156 -23.57 -22.28 0.86
N ASP A 157 -22.31 -21.96 1.13
CA ASP A 157 -21.89 -21.37 2.40
C ASP A 157 -22.23 -19.87 2.48
N PRO A 158 -22.64 -19.36 3.66
CA PRO A 158 -22.87 -17.93 3.83
C PRO A 158 -21.62 -17.09 3.53
N LEU A 159 -21.75 -16.15 2.58
CA LEU A 159 -20.74 -15.13 2.27
C LEU A 159 -20.88 -13.86 3.12
N PHE A 160 -19.80 -13.06 3.13
CA PHE A 160 -19.69 -11.76 3.77
C PHE A 160 -19.86 -11.80 5.28
N ARG A 161 -19.57 -12.93 5.94
CA ARG A 161 -19.91 -13.15 7.37
C ARG A 161 -19.38 -12.03 8.26
N ASN A 162 -18.13 -11.61 8.05
CA ASN A 162 -17.49 -10.55 8.81
C ASN A 162 -17.99 -9.14 8.46
N LEU A 163 -18.64 -8.96 7.31
CA LEU A 163 -19.16 -7.67 6.84
C LEU A 163 -20.65 -7.49 7.13
N ARG A 164 -21.42 -8.58 7.33
CA ARG A 164 -22.88 -8.55 7.54
C ARG A 164 -23.32 -7.63 8.68
N ALA A 165 -22.61 -7.63 9.80
CA ALA A 165 -22.93 -6.77 10.94
C ALA A 165 -22.77 -5.26 10.63
N HIS A 166 -22.02 -4.91 9.59
CA HIS A 166 -21.67 -3.53 9.27
C HIS A 166 -22.47 -2.94 8.11
N GLY A 167 -23.19 -3.76 7.34
CA GLY A 167 -23.85 -3.32 6.11
C GLY A 167 -25.25 -3.88 5.91
N THR A 168 -25.85 -3.50 4.77
CA THR A 168 -27.09 -4.10 4.25
C THR A 168 -26.72 -5.19 3.25
N TYR A 169 -27.25 -6.39 3.47
CA TYR A 169 -27.08 -7.54 2.58
C TYR A 169 -28.21 -7.62 1.55
N PHE A 170 -27.88 -7.71 0.27
CA PHE A 170 -28.82 -7.76 -0.85
C PHE A 170 -28.80 -9.16 -1.48
N THR A 171 -29.99 -9.75 -1.67
CA THR A 171 -30.14 -11.14 -2.16
C THR A 171 -30.77 -11.25 -3.55
N GLN A 172 -31.13 -10.13 -4.17
CA GLN A 172 -31.81 -10.07 -5.46
C GLN A 172 -31.08 -9.15 -6.45
N ILE A 173 -29.74 -9.12 -6.38
CA ILE A 173 -28.95 -8.36 -7.34
C ILE A 173 -29.05 -9.01 -8.72
N LYS A 174 -29.23 -8.17 -9.75
CA LYS A 174 -29.17 -8.59 -11.16
C LYS A 174 -27.70 -8.65 -11.57
N PRO A 175 -27.12 -9.85 -11.82
CA PRO A 175 -25.68 -9.98 -12.05
C PRO A 175 -25.25 -9.54 -13.45
N GLN A 176 -26.20 -9.36 -14.38
CA GLN A 176 -25.90 -9.07 -15.78
C GLN A 176 -25.11 -7.76 -15.90
N ASN A 177 -24.01 -7.80 -16.65
CA ASN A 177 -23.10 -6.67 -16.88
C ASN A 177 -22.52 -6.05 -15.60
N GLY A 178 -22.53 -6.76 -14.47
CA GLY A 178 -22.13 -6.20 -13.17
C GLY A 178 -20.74 -5.55 -13.16
N LEU A 179 -19.72 -6.25 -13.69
CA LEU A 179 -18.36 -5.71 -13.78
C LEU A 179 -18.30 -4.41 -14.61
N ASN A 180 -18.97 -4.38 -15.77
CA ASN A 180 -18.99 -3.21 -16.64
C ASN A 180 -19.68 -2.03 -15.97
N LEU A 181 -20.77 -2.26 -15.24
CA LEU A 181 -21.48 -1.23 -14.48
C LEU A 181 -20.59 -0.64 -13.37
N LEU A 182 -19.87 -1.48 -12.63
CA LEU A 182 -18.98 -1.03 -11.56
C LEU A 182 -17.76 -0.26 -12.11
N LEU A 183 -17.16 -0.74 -13.21
CA LEU A 183 -16.05 -0.04 -13.89
C LEU A 183 -16.50 1.28 -14.49
N ALA A 184 -17.68 1.33 -15.12
CA ALA A 184 -18.26 2.57 -15.64
C ALA A 184 -18.52 3.58 -14.51
N ALA A 185 -19.06 3.14 -13.37
CA ALA A 185 -19.26 4.02 -12.21
C ALA A 185 -17.93 4.56 -11.65
N ALA A 186 -16.89 3.73 -11.59
CA ALA A 186 -15.55 4.17 -11.20
C ALA A 186 -14.98 5.20 -12.20
N ALA A 187 -15.16 4.97 -13.50
CA ALA A 187 -14.73 5.89 -14.55
C ALA A 187 -15.46 7.24 -14.50
N THR A 188 -16.79 7.24 -14.34
CA THR A 188 -17.59 8.47 -14.17
C THR A 188 -17.12 9.27 -12.96
N ARG A 189 -16.79 8.60 -11.85
CA ARG A 189 -16.22 9.28 -10.68
C ARG A 189 -14.83 9.85 -10.95
N ALA A 190 -13.99 9.15 -11.71
CA ALA A 190 -12.66 9.61 -12.08
C ALA A 190 -12.70 10.85 -12.99
N ASP A 191 -13.67 10.88 -13.91
CA ASP A 191 -13.92 12.02 -14.79
C ASP A 191 -14.44 13.25 -14.02
N ALA A 192 -15.39 13.04 -13.10
CA ALA A 192 -15.97 14.11 -12.29
C ALA A 192 -15.00 14.67 -11.23
N HIS A 193 -14.08 13.85 -10.73
CA HIS A 193 -13.15 14.21 -9.65
C HIS A 193 -11.71 13.80 -9.97
N PRO A 194 -11.10 14.38 -11.02
CA PRO A 194 -9.77 13.97 -11.45
C PRO A 194 -8.74 14.24 -10.35
N ALA A 195 -8.01 13.19 -9.97
CA ALA A 195 -6.93 13.25 -9.01
C ALA A 195 -5.82 12.26 -9.41
N PRO A 196 -4.54 12.66 -9.40
CA PRO A 196 -3.43 11.73 -9.67
C PRO A 196 -3.47 10.53 -8.73
N PHE A 197 -3.58 9.33 -9.28
CA PHE A 197 -3.75 8.09 -8.52
C PHE A 197 -4.97 8.11 -7.57
N GLY A 198 -5.99 8.92 -7.86
CA GLY A 198 -7.21 9.00 -7.06
C GLY A 198 -8.21 7.88 -7.33
N HIS A 199 -8.08 7.19 -8.46
CA HIS A 199 -9.02 6.16 -8.90
C HIS A 199 -8.27 4.94 -9.40
N TRP A 200 -8.59 3.76 -8.85
CA TRP A 200 -7.83 2.54 -9.06
C TRP A 200 -8.70 1.37 -9.48
N TYR A 201 -8.13 0.54 -10.34
CA TYR A 201 -8.61 -0.80 -10.65
C TYR A 201 -7.48 -1.81 -10.44
N VAL A 202 -7.68 -2.75 -9.53
CA VAL A 202 -6.78 -3.86 -9.25
C VAL A 202 -7.44 -5.15 -9.72
N ASP A 203 -6.76 -5.93 -10.56
CA ASP A 203 -7.27 -7.21 -11.05
C ASP A 203 -6.34 -8.38 -10.70
N GLY A 204 -6.90 -9.43 -10.10
CA GLY A 204 -6.17 -10.64 -9.74
C GLY A 204 -5.75 -11.52 -10.93
N ALA A 205 -6.20 -11.24 -12.15
CA ALA A 205 -5.85 -11.94 -13.37
C ALA A 205 -5.59 -10.96 -14.53
N ALA A 206 -6.31 -11.12 -15.65
CA ALA A 206 -6.30 -10.18 -16.76
C ALA A 206 -7.25 -9.03 -16.44
N ALA A 207 -6.75 -7.79 -16.49
CA ALA A 207 -7.63 -6.63 -16.41
C ALA A 207 -8.70 -6.69 -17.50
N ALA A 208 -9.96 -6.50 -17.12
CA ALA A 208 -11.03 -6.25 -18.07
C ALA A 208 -10.81 -4.90 -18.78
N GLU A 209 -11.51 -4.66 -19.89
CA GLU A 209 -11.52 -3.35 -20.53
C GLU A 209 -12.05 -2.29 -19.54
N HIS A 210 -11.31 -1.18 -19.41
CA HIS A 210 -11.62 -0.12 -18.46
C HIS A 210 -11.12 1.23 -18.98
N SER A 211 -11.64 2.31 -18.38
CA SER A 211 -11.23 3.67 -18.71
C SER A 211 -9.75 3.91 -18.37
N PRO A 212 -8.97 4.61 -19.23
CA PRO A 212 -7.60 5.01 -18.93
C PRO A 212 -7.50 6.03 -17.78
N LEU A 213 -8.63 6.57 -17.31
CA LEU A 213 -8.69 7.42 -16.12
C LEU A 213 -8.42 6.64 -14.81
N LEU A 214 -8.50 5.31 -14.84
CA LEU A 214 -8.20 4.47 -13.69
C LEU A 214 -6.74 4.05 -13.71
N THR A 215 -6.04 4.25 -12.58
CA THR A 215 -4.74 3.61 -12.38
C THR A 215 -4.95 2.11 -12.26
N SER A 216 -4.31 1.35 -13.14
CA SER A 216 -4.54 -0.09 -13.26
C SER A 216 -3.30 -0.91 -12.96
N VAL A 217 -3.48 -1.95 -12.15
CA VAL A 217 -2.47 -2.98 -11.91
C VAL A 217 -3.16 -4.34 -11.93
N SER A 218 -2.68 -5.25 -12.78
CA SER A 218 -3.21 -6.60 -12.86
C SER A 218 -2.13 -7.65 -12.71
N TYR A 219 -2.51 -8.78 -12.13
CA TYR A 219 -1.62 -9.90 -11.89
C TYR A 219 -0.99 -10.39 -13.19
N GLN A 220 -1.79 -10.56 -14.25
CA GLN A 220 -1.29 -11.03 -15.55
C GLN A 220 -0.34 -10.02 -16.20
N ALA A 221 -0.63 -8.72 -16.14
CA ALA A 221 0.26 -7.70 -16.72
C ALA A 221 1.64 -7.66 -16.01
N MET A 222 1.71 -8.08 -14.75
CA MET A 222 2.95 -8.17 -13.98
C MET A 222 3.74 -9.46 -14.20
N GLN A 223 3.25 -10.40 -15.02
CA GLN A 223 3.91 -11.67 -15.29
C GLN A 223 5.40 -11.53 -15.69
N PRO A 224 5.81 -10.60 -16.58
CA PRO A 224 7.22 -10.45 -16.94
C PRO A 224 8.11 -10.06 -15.73
N MET A 225 7.66 -9.09 -14.93
CA MET A 225 8.39 -8.65 -13.74
C MET A 225 8.46 -9.75 -12.67
N ARG A 226 7.37 -10.50 -12.46
CA ARG A 226 7.37 -11.66 -11.56
C ARG A 226 8.34 -12.75 -12.01
N ALA A 227 8.34 -13.08 -13.30
CA ALA A 227 9.23 -14.09 -13.84
C ALA A 227 10.71 -13.68 -13.71
N ALA A 228 11.02 -12.41 -13.99
CA ALA A 228 12.36 -11.86 -13.78
C ALA A 228 12.77 -11.91 -12.31
N LEU A 229 11.89 -11.48 -11.40
CA LEU A 229 12.14 -11.51 -9.96
C LEU A 229 12.37 -12.92 -9.43
N LEU A 230 11.53 -13.88 -9.80
CA LEU A 230 11.68 -15.27 -9.35
C LEU A 230 12.99 -15.89 -9.85
N LYS A 231 13.38 -15.60 -11.10
CA LYS A 231 14.67 -16.02 -11.65
C LYS A 231 15.84 -15.41 -10.87
N ASP A 232 15.73 -14.13 -10.53
CA ASP A 232 16.74 -13.40 -9.76
C ASP A 232 16.88 -13.96 -8.33
N ILE A 233 15.76 -14.18 -7.64
CA ILE A 233 15.72 -14.82 -6.32
C ILE A 233 16.38 -16.21 -6.35
N GLN A 234 16.07 -17.03 -7.36
CA GLN A 234 16.69 -18.35 -7.51
C GLN A 234 18.20 -18.27 -7.73
N SER A 235 18.67 -17.25 -8.45
CA SER A 235 20.10 -17.00 -8.66
C SER A 235 20.77 -16.68 -7.33
N GLU A 236 20.19 -15.76 -6.56
CA GLU A 236 20.77 -15.30 -5.29
C GLU A 236 20.78 -16.40 -4.23
N ILE A 237 19.71 -17.18 -4.09
CA ILE A 237 19.64 -18.29 -3.11
C ILE A 237 20.73 -19.35 -3.33
N LYS A 238 21.24 -19.50 -4.56
CA LYS A 238 22.33 -20.44 -4.87
C LYS A 238 23.71 -19.92 -4.44
N ARG A 239 23.84 -18.65 -4.06
CA ARG A 239 25.13 -18.06 -3.68
C ARG A 239 25.51 -18.47 -2.25
N PRO A 240 26.76 -18.89 -2.00
CA PRO A 240 27.23 -19.19 -0.64
C PRO A 240 27.04 -17.99 0.29
N GLY A 241 26.43 -18.21 1.46
CA GLY A 241 26.18 -17.16 2.45
C GLY A 241 24.90 -16.35 2.23
N MET A 242 24.07 -16.66 1.22
CA MET A 242 22.76 -16.03 1.04
C MET A 242 21.71 -16.66 1.97
N GLY A 243 21.56 -16.11 3.17
CA GLY A 243 20.49 -16.45 4.10
C GLY A 243 19.20 -15.64 3.85
N PRO A 244 18.12 -15.92 4.61
CA PRO A 244 16.85 -15.21 4.48
C PRO A 244 16.94 -13.69 4.71
N GLU A 245 17.76 -13.24 5.67
CA GLU A 245 17.92 -11.81 5.98
C GLU A 245 18.77 -11.08 4.92
N GLU A 246 19.79 -11.74 4.39
CA GLU A 246 20.58 -11.24 3.27
C GLU A 246 19.70 -11.09 2.02
N LEU A 247 18.87 -12.09 1.72
CA LEU A 247 17.92 -12.04 0.61
C LEU A 247 16.90 -10.92 0.81
N ARG A 248 16.34 -10.76 2.02
CA ARG A 248 15.43 -9.63 2.33
C ARG A 248 16.10 -8.28 2.09
N THR A 249 17.35 -8.13 2.53
CA THR A 249 18.14 -6.90 2.35
C THR A 249 18.44 -6.64 0.88
N TYR A 250 18.76 -7.68 0.12
CA TYR A 250 18.96 -7.61 -1.32
C TYR A 250 17.68 -7.16 -2.04
N LEU A 251 16.56 -7.83 -1.79
CA LEU A 251 15.25 -7.50 -2.40
C LEU A 251 14.79 -6.08 -2.09
N ALA A 252 15.09 -5.57 -0.89
CA ALA A 252 14.77 -4.20 -0.51
C ALA A 252 15.52 -3.14 -1.34
N ARG A 253 16.67 -3.50 -1.94
CA ARG A 253 17.54 -2.61 -2.73
C ARG A 253 17.29 -2.67 -4.24
N LEU A 254 16.52 -3.66 -4.71
CA LEU A 254 16.18 -3.77 -6.13
C LEU A 254 15.48 -2.50 -6.64
N ASN A 255 15.75 -2.18 -7.89
CA ASN A 255 15.07 -1.18 -8.68
C ASN A 255 14.29 -1.82 -9.83
N PRO A 256 13.25 -1.16 -10.38
CA PRO A 256 12.51 -1.71 -11.51
C PRO A 256 13.43 -2.08 -12.70
N SER A 257 14.46 -1.27 -12.95
CA SER A 257 15.44 -1.48 -14.02
C SER A 257 16.21 -2.79 -13.87
N ASP A 258 16.44 -3.25 -12.64
CA ASP A 258 17.19 -4.47 -12.36
C ASP A 258 16.42 -5.72 -12.83
N LEU A 259 15.10 -5.60 -12.98
CA LEU A 259 14.21 -6.63 -13.49
C LEU A 259 13.79 -6.39 -14.95
N GLY A 260 14.48 -5.50 -15.66
CA GLY A 260 14.18 -5.17 -17.06
C GLY A 260 13.01 -4.21 -17.24
N ALA A 261 12.49 -3.60 -16.16
CA ALA A 261 11.47 -2.56 -16.23
C ALA A 261 12.11 -1.17 -16.12
N GLY A 262 12.30 -0.49 -17.24
CA GLY A 262 12.89 0.86 -17.22
C GLY A 262 13.02 1.42 -18.62
N GLY A 263 12.03 2.20 -19.07
CA GLY A 263 12.12 2.82 -20.39
C GLY A 263 10.94 3.68 -20.85
N GLY A 264 9.76 3.62 -20.20
CA GLY A 264 8.64 4.49 -20.64
C GLY A 264 7.42 4.54 -19.73
N GLY A 265 7.45 3.93 -18.54
CA GLY A 265 6.34 3.92 -17.58
C GLY A 265 6.45 5.02 -16.53
N ASN A 266 5.38 5.24 -15.78
CA ASN A 266 5.39 6.13 -14.61
C ASN A 266 6.26 5.54 -13.49
N ALA A 267 7.33 6.26 -13.10
CA ALA A 267 8.32 5.76 -12.13
C ALA A 267 7.74 5.41 -10.76
N VAL A 268 6.75 6.16 -10.27
CA VAL A 268 6.03 5.87 -9.01
C VAL A 268 5.30 4.53 -9.12
N LEU A 269 4.61 4.30 -10.23
CA LEU A 269 3.86 3.07 -10.45
C LEU A 269 4.77 1.86 -10.66
N GLU A 270 5.89 2.02 -11.36
CA GLU A 270 6.87 0.93 -11.54
C GLU A 270 7.56 0.56 -10.22
N ARG A 271 7.93 1.55 -9.39
CA ARG A 271 8.42 1.30 -8.03
C ARG A 271 7.35 0.61 -7.18
N PHE A 272 6.09 1.06 -7.27
CA PHE A 272 4.98 0.45 -6.55
C PHE A 272 4.82 -1.04 -6.93
N LYS A 273 4.76 -1.37 -8.22
CA LYS A 273 4.68 -2.75 -8.72
C LYS A 273 5.82 -3.63 -8.20
N LEU A 274 7.05 -3.14 -8.24
CA LEU A 274 8.19 -3.86 -7.67
C LEU A 274 7.99 -4.15 -6.17
N LYS A 275 7.59 -3.13 -5.42
CA LYS A 275 7.38 -3.22 -3.96
C LYS A 275 6.26 -4.18 -3.58
N ILE A 276 5.18 -4.23 -4.36
CA ILE A 276 4.14 -5.27 -4.21
C ILE A 276 4.78 -6.67 -4.25
N LEU A 277 5.66 -6.91 -5.21
CA LEU A 277 6.31 -8.20 -5.42
C LEU A 277 7.49 -8.48 -4.50
N THR A 278 8.13 -7.50 -3.87
CA THR A 278 9.29 -7.75 -3.00
C THR A 278 8.92 -7.72 -1.51
N GLU A 279 7.85 -7.02 -1.14
CA GLU A 279 7.44 -6.84 0.26
C GLU A 279 6.17 -7.62 0.61
N GLY A 280 5.36 -7.99 -0.40
CA GLY A 280 4.17 -8.80 -0.22
C GLY A 280 4.48 -10.30 -0.30
N SER A 281 4.33 -11.00 0.83
CA SER A 281 4.49 -12.46 0.85
C SER A 281 3.47 -13.15 -0.07
N GLY A 282 3.96 -14.03 -0.94
CA GLY A 282 3.13 -14.82 -1.86
C GLY A 282 2.54 -14.06 -3.05
N THR A 283 2.74 -12.74 -3.16
CA THR A 283 2.24 -11.92 -4.28
C THR A 283 2.88 -12.26 -5.62
N GLN A 284 4.01 -12.96 -5.60
CA GLN A 284 4.70 -13.44 -6.81
C GLN A 284 4.02 -14.70 -7.38
N ILE A 285 3.19 -15.36 -6.57
CA ILE A 285 2.72 -16.74 -6.80
C ILE A 285 1.18 -16.83 -6.78
N PHE A 286 0.51 -16.13 -5.87
CA PHE A 286 -0.93 -16.22 -5.67
C PHE A 286 -1.64 -14.92 -6.07
N ALA A 287 -2.58 -15.05 -7.00
CA ALA A 287 -3.45 -13.97 -7.49
C ALA A 287 -4.27 -13.31 -6.36
N THR A 288 -4.78 -14.10 -5.41
CA THR A 288 -5.57 -13.59 -4.28
C THR A 288 -4.72 -12.77 -3.32
N ALA A 289 -3.51 -13.26 -2.97
CA ALA A 289 -2.54 -12.52 -2.16
C ALA A 289 -2.10 -11.23 -2.85
N PHE A 290 -1.86 -11.28 -4.17
CA PHE A 290 -1.57 -10.11 -4.98
C PHE A 290 -2.68 -9.06 -4.93
N ALA A 291 -3.93 -9.45 -5.19
CA ALA A 291 -5.06 -8.53 -5.19
C ALA A 291 -5.26 -7.89 -3.81
N GLN A 292 -5.20 -8.69 -2.74
CA GLN A 292 -5.31 -8.21 -1.35
C GLN A 292 -4.18 -7.24 -0.99
N TRP A 293 -2.92 -7.61 -1.25
CA TRP A 293 -1.75 -6.80 -0.89
C TRP A 293 -1.70 -5.50 -1.68
N THR A 294 -1.98 -5.56 -2.99
CA THR A 294 -2.03 -4.38 -3.86
C THR A 294 -3.12 -3.41 -3.41
N THR A 295 -4.30 -3.92 -3.04
CA THR A 295 -5.39 -3.11 -2.48
C THR A 295 -4.96 -2.40 -1.19
N ARG A 296 -4.34 -3.14 -0.26
CA ARG A 296 -3.83 -2.59 1.01
C ARG A 296 -2.81 -1.49 0.77
N GLU A 297 -1.82 -1.73 -0.09
CA GLU A 297 -0.75 -0.76 -0.36
C GLU A 297 -1.25 0.43 -1.17
N ALA A 298 -2.20 0.27 -2.09
CA ALA A 298 -2.86 1.39 -2.76
C ALA A 298 -3.61 2.27 -1.76
N LEU A 299 -4.41 1.68 -0.85
CA LEU A 299 -5.10 2.42 0.22
C LEU A 299 -4.12 3.18 1.11
N ARG A 300 -3.05 2.50 1.57
CA ARG A 300 -2.08 3.06 2.51
C ARG A 300 -1.24 4.19 1.89
N ARG A 301 -0.87 4.06 0.62
CA ARG A 301 0.13 4.95 -0.01
C ARG A 301 -0.49 6.00 -0.92
N ALA A 302 -1.44 5.60 -1.76
CA ALA A 302 -2.09 6.51 -2.70
C ALA A 302 -3.35 7.18 -2.10
N GLU A 303 -3.94 6.60 -1.05
CA GLU A 303 -5.19 7.07 -0.43
C GLU A 303 -6.28 7.42 -1.48
N PRO A 304 -6.71 6.46 -2.32
CA PRO A 304 -7.60 6.74 -3.46
C PRO A 304 -9.03 7.10 -3.05
N LEU A 305 -9.68 7.95 -3.85
CA LEU A 305 -11.10 8.28 -3.74
C LEU A 305 -12.00 7.14 -4.24
N THR A 306 -11.51 6.31 -5.15
CA THR A 306 -12.20 5.10 -5.63
C THR A 306 -11.21 3.97 -5.82
N LEU A 307 -11.49 2.79 -5.25
CA LEU A 307 -10.68 1.59 -5.42
C LEU A 307 -11.58 0.40 -5.72
N LEU A 308 -11.48 -0.13 -6.94
CA LEU A 308 -12.12 -1.38 -7.33
C LEU A 308 -11.05 -2.47 -7.35
N VAL A 309 -11.30 -3.56 -6.62
CA VAL A 309 -10.51 -4.78 -6.70
C VAL A 309 -11.38 -5.93 -7.18
N ARG A 310 -10.89 -6.70 -8.16
CA ARG A 310 -11.48 -7.95 -8.60
C ARG A 310 -10.53 -9.09 -8.28
N PHE A 311 -10.99 -10.01 -7.43
CA PHE A 311 -10.24 -11.20 -7.05
C PHE A 311 -10.43 -12.29 -8.10
N ALA A 312 -9.33 -12.86 -8.57
CA ALA A 312 -9.33 -13.95 -9.53
C ALA A 312 -8.91 -15.27 -8.90
N PRO A 313 -9.24 -16.42 -9.52
CA PRO A 313 -8.83 -17.73 -9.04
C PRO A 313 -7.30 -17.83 -8.92
N ARG A 314 -6.82 -18.20 -7.73
CA ARG A 314 -5.44 -18.62 -7.54
C ARG A 314 -5.22 -20.02 -8.10
N GLN A 315 -3.96 -20.29 -8.39
CA GLN A 315 -3.47 -21.64 -8.64
C GLN A 315 -3.66 -22.51 -7.39
N ARG A 316 -3.93 -23.79 -7.59
CA ARG A 316 -3.96 -24.77 -6.49
C ARG A 316 -2.58 -24.84 -5.84
N GLN A 317 -2.55 -24.91 -4.51
CA GLN A 317 -1.30 -24.92 -3.76
C GLN A 317 -0.45 -26.15 -4.16
N ARG A 318 0.83 -25.90 -4.48
CA ARG A 318 1.85 -26.91 -4.77
C ARG A 318 3.01 -26.77 -3.78
N PRO A 319 3.90 -27.77 -3.64
CA PRO A 319 5.13 -27.61 -2.86
C PRO A 319 5.93 -26.38 -3.29
N MET A 320 6.47 -25.62 -2.34
CA MET A 320 7.12 -24.33 -2.61
C MET A 320 8.24 -24.43 -3.67
N ASN A 321 9.01 -25.51 -3.67
CA ASN A 321 10.08 -25.73 -4.65
C ASN A 321 9.56 -25.85 -6.09
N GLU A 322 8.36 -26.38 -6.28
CA GLU A 322 7.70 -26.47 -7.60
C GLU A 322 7.16 -25.11 -8.04
N MET A 323 6.56 -24.36 -7.11
CA MET A 323 6.04 -23.02 -7.39
C MET A 323 7.15 -22.03 -7.73
N LEU A 324 8.29 -22.13 -7.02
CA LEU A 324 9.46 -21.29 -7.28
C LEU A 324 10.12 -21.65 -8.61
N SER A 325 10.21 -22.93 -8.98
CA SER A 325 10.90 -23.38 -10.20
C SER A 325 10.18 -23.05 -11.50
N ASN A 326 8.90 -22.66 -11.43
CA ASN A 326 8.08 -22.29 -12.59
C ASN A 326 8.08 -23.38 -13.69
N ALA A 327 8.20 -24.66 -13.29
CA ALA A 327 8.20 -25.80 -14.19
C ALA A 327 6.81 -25.90 -14.84
N GLY A 328 6.73 -25.56 -16.13
CA GLY A 328 5.49 -25.31 -16.87
C GLY A 328 4.57 -26.54 -17.04
N GLY A 329 3.87 -26.93 -15.98
CA GLY A 329 2.72 -27.83 -16.03
C GLY A 329 1.40 -27.08 -15.99
N ASP A 330 0.35 -27.67 -16.59
CA ASP A 330 -1.02 -27.15 -16.52
C ASP A 330 -1.39 -26.85 -15.07
N THR A 331 -1.67 -25.59 -14.80
CA THR A 331 -1.92 -25.15 -13.44
C THR A 331 -3.40 -25.22 -13.15
N GLU A 332 -3.80 -26.22 -12.38
CA GLU A 332 -5.16 -26.33 -11.87
C GLU A 332 -5.50 -25.09 -11.03
N ILE A 333 -6.60 -24.43 -11.36
CA ILE A 333 -7.12 -23.28 -10.62
C ILE A 333 -8.06 -23.75 -9.51
N ASP A 334 -8.14 -22.99 -8.42
CA ASP A 334 -8.98 -23.29 -7.25
C ASP A 334 -10.00 -22.17 -7.02
N PRO A 335 -11.09 -22.06 -7.81
CA PRO A 335 -12.06 -20.97 -7.68
C PRO A 335 -12.73 -20.91 -6.29
N VAL A 336 -13.05 -22.07 -5.70
CA VAL A 336 -13.74 -22.14 -4.39
C VAL A 336 -12.80 -21.72 -3.27
N GLY A 337 -11.56 -22.24 -3.22
CA GLY A 337 -10.58 -21.78 -2.24
C GLY A 337 -10.24 -20.30 -2.41
N SER A 338 -10.24 -19.81 -3.66
CA SER A 338 -10.05 -18.38 -3.94
C SER A 338 -11.20 -17.51 -3.47
N LEU A 339 -12.44 -18.01 -3.52
CA LEU A 339 -13.61 -17.31 -2.98
C LEU A 339 -13.49 -17.14 -1.46
N VAL A 340 -13.03 -18.16 -0.74
CA VAL A 340 -12.78 -18.07 0.71
C VAL A 340 -11.72 -17.01 1.02
N ASP A 341 -10.60 -17.04 0.29
CA ASP A 341 -9.54 -16.03 0.41
C ASP A 341 -10.07 -14.62 0.09
N ALA A 342 -10.89 -14.49 -0.95
CA ALA A 342 -11.43 -13.22 -1.43
C ALA A 342 -12.53 -12.64 -0.52
N ASP A 343 -13.37 -13.46 0.11
CA ASP A 343 -14.35 -13.01 1.11
C ASP A 343 -13.63 -12.37 2.32
N MET A 344 -12.54 -13.00 2.79
CA MET A 344 -11.66 -12.42 3.80
C MET A 344 -10.90 -11.19 3.27
N GLY A 345 -10.44 -11.24 2.02
CA GLY A 345 -9.79 -10.12 1.34
C GLY A 345 -10.68 -8.88 1.25
N ALA A 346 -11.97 -9.05 0.97
CA ALA A 346 -12.96 -7.98 0.97
C ALA A 346 -13.15 -7.39 2.37
N TYR A 347 -13.15 -8.22 3.42
CA TYR A 347 -13.18 -7.73 4.80
C TYR A 347 -11.94 -6.89 5.15
N TYR A 348 -10.75 -7.34 4.75
CA TYR A 348 -9.53 -6.57 4.94
C TYR A 348 -9.50 -5.29 4.10
N HIS A 349 -10.03 -5.29 2.88
CA HIS A 349 -10.19 -4.07 2.08
C HIS A 349 -11.00 -3.04 2.87
N TRP A 350 -12.18 -3.42 3.35
CA TRP A 350 -13.02 -2.53 4.14
C TRP A 350 -12.28 -2.00 5.39
N ILE A 351 -11.65 -2.86 6.20
CA ILE A 351 -10.89 -2.43 7.38
C ILE A 351 -9.79 -1.41 7.02
N ASN A 352 -9.05 -1.65 5.93
CA ASN A 352 -8.00 -0.72 5.52
C ASN A 352 -8.58 0.62 5.04
N GLN A 353 -9.72 0.61 4.36
CA GLN A 353 -10.44 1.85 4.02
C GLN A 353 -10.89 2.61 5.27
N GLN A 354 -11.28 1.91 6.34
CA GLN A 354 -11.65 2.53 7.61
C GLN A 354 -10.50 3.26 8.33
N ARG A 355 -9.25 3.05 7.91
CA ARG A 355 -8.08 3.75 8.48
C ARG A 355 -7.81 5.10 7.82
N LEU A 356 -8.51 5.42 6.72
CA LEU A 356 -8.28 6.65 5.97
C LEU A 356 -9.11 7.81 6.53
N PRO A 357 -8.65 9.06 6.37
CA PRO A 357 -9.48 10.24 6.62
C PRO A 357 -10.82 10.15 5.86
N GLY A 358 -11.91 10.57 6.50
CA GLY A 358 -13.27 10.54 5.96
C GLY A 358 -13.91 9.14 5.89
N PHE A 359 -13.41 8.18 6.67
CA PHE A 359 -13.94 6.81 6.68
C PHE A 359 -15.42 6.74 7.12
N ASP A 360 -15.85 7.66 7.98
CA ASP A 360 -17.21 7.74 8.52
C ASP A 360 -18.25 8.04 7.43
N GLN A 361 -17.83 8.71 6.36
CA GLN A 361 -18.64 9.03 5.17
C GLN A 361 -18.39 8.07 4.00
N SER A 362 -17.55 7.05 4.18
CA SER A 362 -17.14 6.18 3.09
C SER A 362 -18.17 5.12 2.73
N VAL A 363 -18.17 4.70 1.47
CA VAL A 363 -19.00 3.63 0.93
C VAL A 363 -18.12 2.43 0.59
N PHE A 364 -18.58 1.23 0.92
CA PHE A 364 -17.96 -0.03 0.54
C PHE A 364 -19.00 -0.99 -0.03
N LEU A 365 -18.74 -1.54 -1.21
CA LEU A 365 -19.57 -2.54 -1.87
C LEU A 365 -18.75 -3.82 -2.08
N VAL A 366 -19.32 -4.96 -1.71
CA VAL A 366 -18.81 -6.28 -2.12
C VAL A 366 -19.87 -7.03 -2.91
N TRP A 367 -19.47 -7.67 -4.01
CA TRP A 367 -20.36 -8.43 -4.89
C TRP A 367 -19.79 -9.82 -5.18
N PHE A 368 -20.65 -10.84 -5.09
CA PHE A 368 -20.33 -12.19 -5.55
C PHE A 368 -20.53 -12.25 -7.06
N GLU A 369 -19.43 -12.24 -7.81
CA GLU A 369 -19.40 -12.09 -9.26
C GLU A 369 -20.28 -13.11 -9.97
N GLY A 370 -21.14 -12.63 -10.87
CA GLY A 370 -22.10 -13.47 -11.60
C GLY A 370 -23.33 -13.91 -10.79
N HIS A 371 -23.41 -13.57 -9.50
CA HIS A 371 -24.48 -14.00 -8.60
C HIS A 371 -25.33 -12.83 -8.09
N ASN A 372 -26.44 -13.17 -7.44
CA ASN A 372 -27.44 -12.23 -6.94
C ASN A 372 -27.15 -11.67 -5.55
N GLN A 373 -25.94 -11.87 -5.03
CA GLN A 373 -25.56 -11.51 -3.67
C GLN A 373 -24.57 -10.35 -3.67
N ALA A 374 -24.91 -9.29 -2.94
CA ALA A 374 -23.99 -8.19 -2.64
C ALA A 374 -24.19 -7.70 -1.21
N LEU A 375 -23.20 -7.00 -0.66
CA LEU A 375 -23.34 -6.30 0.60
C LEU A 375 -22.78 -4.88 0.46
N VAL A 376 -23.49 -3.92 1.04
CA VAL A 376 -23.08 -2.51 1.04
C VAL A 376 -22.97 -1.98 2.46
N ILE A 377 -21.87 -1.30 2.75
CA ILE A 377 -21.66 -0.50 3.96
C ILE A 377 -21.64 0.95 3.52
N ALA A 378 -22.65 1.72 3.92
CA ALA A 378 -22.77 3.14 3.60
C ALA A 378 -23.46 3.88 4.75
N PRO A 379 -23.21 5.19 4.95
CA PRO A 379 -23.89 5.99 5.96
C PRO A 379 -25.41 6.06 5.78
N THR A 380 -25.87 5.93 4.54
CA THR A 380 -27.28 6.04 4.14
C THR A 380 -28.05 4.71 4.21
N LEU A 381 -27.38 3.61 4.57
CA LEU A 381 -27.98 2.28 4.63
C LEU A 381 -27.94 1.67 6.04
N PRO A 382 -29.00 0.96 6.46
CA PRO A 382 -29.06 0.35 7.78
C PRO A 382 -28.11 -0.85 7.91
N ARG A 383 -27.35 -0.89 9.01
CA ARG A 383 -26.38 -1.95 9.31
C ARG A 383 -27.07 -3.21 9.84
N GLY A 384 -26.53 -4.40 9.53
CA GLY A 384 -27.03 -5.66 10.08
C GLY A 384 -28.39 -6.08 9.52
N THR A 385 -28.78 -5.58 8.35
CA THR A 385 -30.09 -5.83 7.74
C THR A 385 -29.97 -6.56 6.41
N GLN A 386 -31.08 -7.10 5.92
CA GLN A 386 -31.20 -7.71 4.60
C GLN A 386 -32.26 -6.99 3.78
N SER A 387 -32.00 -6.82 2.49
CA SER A 387 -32.93 -6.30 1.50
C SER A 387 -33.15 -7.33 0.38
N SER A 388 -34.41 -7.53 0.01
CA SER A 388 -34.83 -8.33 -1.15
C SER A 388 -35.14 -7.46 -2.38
N SER A 389 -34.75 -6.18 -2.36
CA SER A 389 -34.97 -5.26 -3.48
C SER A 389 -34.20 -5.75 -4.71
N ALA A 390 -34.90 -5.86 -5.84
CA ALA A 390 -34.31 -6.28 -7.10
C ALA A 390 -33.62 -5.10 -7.79
N LEU A 391 -32.30 -5.03 -7.70
CA LEU A 391 -31.46 -3.93 -8.22
C LEU A 391 -30.33 -4.48 -9.09
N ASP A 392 -29.90 -3.73 -10.11
CA ASP A 392 -28.56 -3.94 -10.68
C ASP A 392 -27.48 -3.24 -9.83
N LEU A 393 -26.21 -3.48 -10.15
CA LEU A 393 -25.08 -2.90 -9.41
C LEU A 393 -24.94 -1.37 -9.58
N GLY A 394 -25.41 -0.80 -10.70
CA GLY A 394 -25.40 0.65 -10.91
C GLY A 394 -26.46 1.35 -10.04
N GLN A 395 -27.65 0.78 -9.98
CA GLN A 395 -28.72 1.22 -9.08
C GLN A 395 -28.30 1.10 -7.62
N LEU A 396 -27.66 -0.02 -7.25
CA LEU A 396 -27.16 -0.23 -5.90
C LEU A 396 -26.09 0.80 -5.51
N LEU A 397 -25.14 1.10 -6.40
CA LEU A 397 -24.15 2.16 -6.17
C LEU A 397 -24.80 3.55 -6.04
N THR A 398 -25.78 3.86 -6.88
CA THR A 398 -26.51 5.13 -6.82
C THR A 398 -27.20 5.31 -5.47
N LEU A 399 -27.87 4.26 -4.98
CA LEU A 399 -28.49 4.24 -3.65
C LEU A 399 -27.47 4.39 -2.51
N ALA A 400 -26.29 3.78 -2.64
CA ALA A 400 -25.25 3.86 -1.62
C ALA A 400 -24.56 5.22 -1.56
N LEU A 401 -24.52 5.95 -2.68
CA LEU A 401 -23.80 7.22 -2.84
C LEU A 401 -24.68 8.46 -2.67
N SER A 402 -26.01 8.35 -2.75
CA SER A 402 -26.93 9.40 -2.26
C SER A 402 -26.66 9.67 -0.78
#